data_AF-A0A2G2XQE3-F1
#
_entry.id   AF-A0A2G2XQE3-F1
#
_cell.length_a   1.000
_cell.length_b   1.000
_cell.length_c   1.000
_cell.angle_alpha   90.00
_cell.angle_beta   90.00
_cell.angle_gamma   90.00
#
_symmetry.space_group_name_H-M   'P 1'
#
loop_
_entity.id
_entity.type
_entity.pdbx_description
1 polymer ?
#
loop_
_entity_poly.entity_id
_entity_poly.type
_entity_poly.pdbx_seq_one_letter_code
_entity_poly.pdbx_strand_id
1 'polypeptide(L)'
;MGRKEENGVGRIEGGVVVVDPKPQNGVFAKAIDWLEWGIIKLMNDSTKPIHYLQGNYAPTDETPPVNDLPVKGHLPECLNGEFVRVGPNPKFAPVAGYHWFDGDGYVSCSDFSI
;
A
#
# COMPACT_ATOMS: atom_id res chain seq x y z
N MET A 1 36.89 14.97 -14.88
CA MET A 1 36.06 15.41 -13.74
C MET A 1 34.86 14.48 -13.68
N GLY A 2 34.97 13.39 -12.91
CA GLY A 2 33.98 12.32 -12.87
C GLY A 2 32.71 12.76 -12.17
N ARG A 3 31.57 12.60 -12.84
CA ARG A 3 30.23 12.83 -12.28
C ARG A 3 29.92 11.62 -11.41
N LYS A 4 29.79 11.82 -10.09
CA LYS A 4 29.41 10.78 -9.14
C LYS A 4 28.01 10.27 -9.48
N GLU A 5 27.86 8.95 -9.51
CA GLU A 5 26.58 8.25 -9.56
C GLU A 5 25.80 8.57 -8.27
N GLU A 6 24.67 9.25 -8.41
CA GLU A 6 23.72 9.43 -7.31
C GLU A 6 22.78 8.22 -7.29
N ASN A 7 23.05 7.33 -6.34
CA ASN A 7 22.09 6.48 -5.62
C ASN A 7 20.99 5.81 -6.46
N GLY A 8 21.31 4.67 -7.08
CA GLY A 8 20.49 3.43 -7.08
C GLY A 8 19.01 3.49 -7.50
N VAL A 9 18.51 4.56 -8.09
CA VAL A 9 17.10 4.70 -8.45
C VAL A 9 16.92 4.39 -9.93
N GLY A 10 16.53 3.15 -10.23
CA GLY A 10 16.07 2.75 -11.56
C GLY A 10 14.62 3.21 -11.77
N ARG A 11 14.40 4.06 -12.77
CA ARG A 11 13.06 4.46 -13.21
C ARG A 11 12.58 3.47 -14.27
N ILE A 12 11.42 2.85 -14.08
CA ILE A 12 10.77 2.02 -15.11
C ILE A 12 10.03 2.92 -16.11
N GLU A 13 9.92 2.46 -17.35
CA GLU A 13 9.03 3.07 -18.34
C GLU A 13 7.60 3.08 -17.78
N GLY A 14 7.01 4.28 -17.65
CA GLY A 14 5.77 4.51 -16.90
C GLY A 14 5.90 5.48 -15.71
N GLY A 15 7.13 5.88 -15.35
CA GLY A 15 7.34 6.94 -14.35
C GLY A 15 7.24 6.49 -12.89
N VAL A 16 7.01 5.20 -12.65
CA VAL A 16 7.07 4.59 -11.31
C VAL A 16 8.53 4.49 -10.87
N VAL A 17 8.80 4.98 -9.67
CA VAL A 17 10.13 4.86 -9.03
C VAL A 17 10.15 3.55 -8.26
N VAL A 18 10.93 2.58 -8.72
CA VAL A 18 11.16 1.35 -7.94
C VAL A 18 12.02 1.73 -6.74
N VAL A 19 11.42 1.66 -5.56
CA VAL A 19 12.15 1.82 -4.30
C VAL A 19 12.85 0.51 -4.01
N ASP A 20 14.18 0.49 -4.13
CA ASP A 20 15.04 -0.61 -3.67
C ASP A 20 15.69 -0.18 -2.35
N PRO A 21 15.02 -0.38 -1.20
CA PRO A 21 15.61 -0.02 0.08
C PRO A 21 16.81 -0.93 0.35
N LYS A 22 17.93 -0.34 0.79
CA LYS A 22 19.10 -1.06 1.28
C LYS A 22 19.10 -1.05 2.81
N PRO A 23 18.35 -1.95 3.48
CA PRO A 23 18.30 -1.99 4.93
C PRO A 23 19.69 -2.29 5.50
N GLN A 24 20.05 -1.60 6.58
CA GLN A 24 21.28 -1.89 7.31
C GLN A 24 21.07 -3.15 8.17
N ASN A 25 21.66 -4.28 7.78
CA ASN A 25 21.50 -5.56 8.50
C ASN A 25 22.57 -5.80 9.58
N GLY A 26 23.16 -4.72 10.13
CA GLY A 26 24.23 -4.79 11.13
C GLY A 26 23.76 -5.34 12.48
N VAL A 27 24.70 -5.78 13.32
CA VAL A 27 24.40 -6.28 14.68
C VAL A 27 23.63 -5.25 15.51
N PHE A 28 23.94 -3.96 15.35
CA PHE A 28 23.25 -2.89 16.05
C PHE A 28 21.79 -2.73 15.61
N ALA A 29 21.50 -2.81 14.30
CA ALA A 29 20.12 -2.74 13.79
C ALA A 29 19.27 -3.89 14.37
N LYS A 30 19.81 -5.11 14.38
CA LYS A 30 19.14 -6.26 15.00
C LYS A 30 18.87 -6.08 16.49
N ALA A 31 19.77 -5.40 17.21
CA ALA A 31 19.59 -5.12 18.63
C ALA A 31 18.45 -4.11 18.86
N ILE A 32 18.33 -3.11 17.99
CA ILE A 32 17.21 -2.15 18.00
C ILE A 32 15.89 -2.86 17.68
N ASP A 33 15.84 -3.69 16.63
CA ASP A 33 14.65 -4.46 16.27
C ASP A 33 14.17 -5.35 17.43
N TRP A 34 15.11 -6.00 18.14
CA TRP A 34 14.81 -6.81 19.32
C TRP A 34 14.23 -5.99 20.48
N LEU A 35 14.79 -4.79 20.72
CA LEU A 35 14.29 -3.88 21.74
C LEU A 35 12.89 -3.39 21.41
N GLU A 36 12.66 -2.98 20.15
CA GLU A 36 11.36 -2.54 19.65
C GLU A 36 10.32 -3.65 19.87
N TRP A 37 10.63 -4.87 19.42
CA TRP A 37 9.77 -6.03 19.60
C TRP A 37 9.42 -6.27 21.08
N GLY A 38 10.41 -6.14 21.98
CA GLY A 38 10.20 -6.28 23.41
C GLY A 38 9.22 -5.25 23.99
N ILE A 39 9.35 -3.99 23.56
CA ILE A 39 8.46 -2.90 23.99
C ILE A 39 7.05 -3.09 23.42
N ILE A 40 6.93 -3.40 22.13
CA ILE A 40 5.62 -3.64 21.48
C ILE A 40 4.89 -4.78 22.17
N LYS A 41 5.58 -5.89 22.44
CA LYS A 41 4.98 -7.04 23.11
C LYS A 41 4.49 -6.72 24.52
N LEU A 42 5.13 -5.76 25.20
CA LEU A 42 4.70 -5.30 26.52
C LEU A 42 3.50 -4.34 26.46
N MET A 43 3.46 -3.46 25.45
CA MET A 43 2.51 -2.35 25.38
C MET A 43 1.28 -2.62 24.51
N ASN A 44 1.37 -3.54 23.54
CA ASN A 44 0.30 -3.83 22.59
C ASN A 44 -0.41 -5.15 22.94
N ASP A 45 -1.70 -5.06 23.25
CA ASP A 45 -2.55 -6.24 23.47
C ASP A 45 -3.01 -6.79 22.12
N SER A 46 -2.22 -7.72 21.57
CA SER A 46 -2.50 -8.36 20.27
C SER A 46 -3.75 -9.24 20.26
N THR A 47 -4.40 -9.46 21.41
CA THR A 47 -5.67 -10.20 21.48
C THR A 47 -6.86 -9.34 21.06
N LYS A 48 -6.72 -8.01 21.09
CA LYS A 48 -7.76 -7.08 20.68
C LYS A 48 -7.73 -6.89 19.16
N PRO A 49 -8.86 -7.11 18.47
CA PRO A 49 -8.92 -6.86 17.04
C PRO A 49 -8.77 -5.36 16.75
N ILE A 50 -7.99 -5.05 15.70
CA ILE A 50 -7.94 -3.69 15.16
C ILE A 50 -9.18 -3.51 14.28
N HIS A 51 -10.19 -2.78 14.79
CA HIS A 51 -11.47 -2.58 14.10
C HIS A 51 -11.33 -2.03 12.68
N TYR A 52 -10.32 -1.20 12.43
CA TYR A 52 -10.04 -0.57 11.13
C TYR A 52 -9.40 -1.51 10.09
N LEU A 53 -9.16 -2.77 10.43
CA LEU A 53 -8.62 -3.79 9.53
C LEU A 53 -9.56 -5.01 9.40
N GLN A 54 -10.84 -4.83 9.72
CA GLN A 54 -11.83 -5.90 9.70
C GLN A 54 -12.93 -5.65 8.67
N GLY A 55 -13.50 -6.73 8.16
CA GLY A 55 -14.61 -6.70 7.21
C GLY A 55 -14.26 -5.88 5.97
N ASN A 56 -15.08 -4.90 5.63
CA ASN A 56 -14.89 -4.03 4.46
C ASN A 56 -13.67 -3.09 4.56
N TYR A 57 -13.06 -2.96 5.74
CA TYR A 57 -11.83 -2.18 5.94
C TYR A 57 -10.57 -3.07 5.93
N ALA A 58 -10.72 -4.38 5.71
CA ALA A 58 -9.60 -5.28 5.62
C ALA A 58 -8.73 -4.95 4.40
N PRO A 59 -7.40 -5.13 4.49
CA PRO A 59 -6.51 -4.93 3.35
C PRO A 59 -6.87 -5.86 2.19
N THR A 60 -6.68 -5.37 0.97
CA THR A 60 -6.92 -6.13 -0.26
C THR A 60 -5.66 -6.11 -1.14
N ASP A 61 -5.41 -7.21 -1.84
CA ASP A 61 -4.31 -7.31 -2.79
C ASP A 61 -4.56 -6.46 -4.05
N GLU A 62 -3.47 -6.08 -4.74
CA GLU A 62 -3.57 -5.42 -6.03
C GLU A 62 -4.26 -6.34 -7.05
N THR A 63 -5.26 -5.80 -7.73
CA THR A 63 -5.97 -6.52 -8.80
C THR A 63 -5.53 -5.96 -10.15
N PRO A 64 -5.09 -6.80 -11.11
CA PRO A 64 -4.77 -6.32 -12.46
C PRO A 64 -6.05 -5.78 -13.14
N PRO A 65 -5.93 -4.96 -14.19
CA PRO A 65 -7.08 -4.45 -14.92
C PRO A 65 -8.00 -5.58 -15.38
N VAL A 66 -9.29 -5.46 -15.06
CA VAL A 66 -10.34 -6.41 -15.47
C VAL A 66 -11.32 -5.68 -16.37
N ASN A 67 -11.47 -6.20 -17.59
CA ASN A 67 -12.39 -5.66 -18.58
C ASN A 67 -13.78 -6.28 -18.45
N ASP A 68 -14.77 -5.69 -19.10
CA ASP A 68 -16.12 -6.26 -19.28
C ASP A 68 -16.82 -6.62 -17.96
N LEU A 69 -16.72 -5.73 -16.96
CA LEU A 69 -17.40 -5.89 -15.68
C LEU A 69 -18.93 -5.99 -15.89
N PRO A 70 -19.63 -6.87 -15.14
CA PRO A 70 -21.05 -7.11 -15.35
C PRO A 70 -21.88 -5.86 -15.03
N VAL A 71 -22.55 -5.31 -16.04
CA VAL A 71 -23.46 -4.18 -15.91
C VAL A 71 -24.90 -4.67 -15.75
N LYS A 72 -25.60 -4.11 -14.75
CA LYS A 72 -27.06 -4.27 -14.61
C LYS A 72 -27.74 -2.98 -15.05
N GLY A 73 -28.59 -3.05 -16.08
CA GLY A 73 -29.22 -1.88 -16.68
C GLY A 73 -28.45 -1.38 -17.90
N HIS A 74 -28.35 -0.05 -18.06
CA HIS A 74 -27.69 0.57 -19.20
C HIS A 74 -26.83 1.75 -18.74
N LEU A 75 -25.59 1.83 -19.23
CA LEU A 75 -24.68 2.95 -19.01
C LEU A 75 -24.90 4.00 -20.12
N PRO A 76 -24.93 5.31 -19.81
CA PRO A 76 -25.10 6.35 -20.82
C PRO A 76 -23.96 6.35 -21.84
N GLU A 77 -24.29 6.43 -23.14
CA GLU A 77 -23.28 6.49 -24.23
C GLU A 77 -22.34 7.69 -24.14
N CYS A 78 -22.75 8.75 -23.44
CA CYS A 78 -21.91 9.94 -23.23
C CYS A 78 -20.92 9.80 -22.06
N LEU A 79 -20.96 8.70 -21.30
CA LEU A 79 -20.04 8.46 -20.20
C LEU A 79 -18.71 7.94 -20.75
N ASN A 80 -17.75 8.85 -20.91
CA ASN A 80 -16.40 8.53 -21.38
C ASN A 80 -15.37 9.12 -20.43
N GLY A 81 -14.61 8.26 -19.75
CA GLY A 81 -13.54 8.67 -18.83
C GLY A 81 -13.35 7.69 -17.67
N GLU A 82 -12.55 8.12 -16.70
CA GLU A 82 -12.08 7.27 -15.61
C GLU A 82 -12.58 7.79 -14.25
N PHE A 83 -13.15 6.91 -13.44
CA PHE A 83 -13.47 7.20 -12.05
C PHE A 83 -12.37 6.67 -11.14
N VAL A 84 -11.59 7.59 -10.57
CA VAL A 84 -10.45 7.28 -9.71
C VAL A 84 -10.76 7.66 -8.26
N ARG A 85 -10.48 6.74 -7.33
CA ARG A 85 -10.55 7.00 -5.88
C ARG A 85 -9.29 6.52 -5.18
N VAL A 86 -8.87 7.28 -4.17
CA VAL A 86 -7.78 6.92 -3.27
C VAL A 86 -8.35 6.52 -1.92
N GLY A 87 -7.85 5.42 -1.36
CA GLY A 87 -8.19 4.97 -0.02
C GLY A 87 -6.99 4.33 0.68
N PRO A 88 -7.07 4.20 2.01
CA PRO A 88 -6.07 3.50 2.81
C PRO A 88 -6.13 2.00 2.56
N ASN A 89 -4.99 1.37 2.28
CA ASN A 89 -4.84 -0.07 2.14
C ASN A 89 -3.41 -0.46 2.53
N PRO A 90 -3.17 -0.87 3.79
CA PRO A 90 -1.82 -1.08 4.28
C PRO A 90 -1.18 -2.29 3.59
N LYS A 91 0.01 -2.08 3.03
CA LYS A 91 0.78 -3.11 2.32
C LYS A 91 1.37 -4.15 3.26
N PHE A 92 1.67 -3.76 4.49
CA PHE A 92 2.21 -4.63 5.54
C PHE A 92 1.31 -4.58 6.77
N ALA A 93 1.25 -5.70 7.50
CA ALA A 93 0.51 -5.75 8.75
C ALA A 93 1.11 -4.73 9.75
N PRO A 94 0.28 -3.90 10.42
CA PRO A 94 0.79 -2.93 11.36
C PRO A 94 1.36 -3.61 12.59
N VAL A 95 2.41 -3.01 13.14
CA VAL A 95 3.19 -3.56 14.26
C VAL A 95 2.48 -3.33 15.61
N ALA A 96 1.80 -2.20 15.75
CA ALA A 96 0.93 -1.84 16.87
C ALA A 96 -0.28 -1.06 16.35
N GLY A 97 -1.13 -0.52 17.22
CA GLY A 97 -2.40 0.13 16.89
C GLY A 97 -2.43 0.93 15.57
N TYR A 98 -3.56 0.84 14.88
CA TYR A 98 -3.70 1.34 13.51
C TYR A 98 -5.06 2.03 13.36
N HIS A 99 -5.05 3.24 12.81
CA HIS A 99 -6.25 3.98 12.41
C HIS A 99 -6.41 3.92 10.89
N TRP A 100 -7.63 4.03 10.38
CA TRP A 100 -7.87 3.95 8.92
C TRP A 100 -7.15 5.04 8.10
N PHE A 101 -6.55 6.06 8.71
CA PHE A 101 -5.85 7.14 8.01
C PHE A 101 -4.35 6.87 7.91
N ASP A 102 -3.86 5.80 8.56
CA ASP A 102 -2.44 5.47 8.66
C ASP A 102 -1.98 4.53 7.50
N GLY A 103 -2.91 4.04 6.68
CA GLY A 103 -2.63 3.08 5.62
C GLY A 103 -1.92 3.67 4.41
N ASP A 104 -1.23 2.80 3.67
CA ASP A 104 -0.66 3.14 2.37
C ASP A 104 -1.77 3.56 1.38
N GLY A 105 -1.47 4.52 0.51
CA GLY A 105 -2.41 4.98 -0.50
C GLY A 105 -2.63 3.92 -1.58
N TYR A 106 -3.86 3.49 -1.75
CA TYR A 106 -4.28 2.60 -2.83
C TYR A 106 -5.29 3.27 -3.75
N VAL A 107 -5.11 3.07 -5.04
CA VAL A 107 -5.91 3.69 -6.09
C VAL A 107 -6.84 2.65 -6.69
N SER A 108 -8.13 2.94 -6.71
CA SER A 108 -9.12 2.19 -7.47
C SER A 108 -9.56 3.04 -8.66
N CYS A 109 -9.50 2.44 -9.84
CA CYS A 109 -9.87 3.04 -11.12
C CYS A 109 -10.99 2.21 -11.75
N SER A 110 -11.98 2.89 -12.33
CA SER A 110 -12.98 2.29 -13.20
C SER A 110 -13.04 3.09 -14.50
N ASP A 111 -12.67 2.46 -15.60
CA ASP A 111 -12.72 3.05 -16.93
C ASP A 111 -14.12 2.87 -17.53
N PHE A 112 -14.64 3.94 -18.14
CA PHE A 112 -15.88 3.94 -18.89
C PHE A 112 -15.56 4.34 -20.32
N SER A 113 -15.50 3.34 -21.19
CA SER A 113 -15.42 3.50 -22.64
C SER A 113 -16.30 2.41 -23.27
N ILE A 114 -17.35 2.82 -23.98
CA ILE A 114 -18.34 1.94 -24.62
C ILE A 114 -18.20 2.06 -26.14
#